data_AF-A0AAD8PI28-F1
#
_entry.id   AF-A0AAD8PI28-F1
#
_cell.length_a   1.000
_cell.length_b   1.000
_cell.length_c   1.000
_cell.angle_alpha   90.00
_cell.angle_beta   90.00
_cell.angle_gamma   90.00
#
_symmetry.space_group_name_H-M   'P 1'
#
loop_
_entity.id
_entity.type
_entity.pdbx_description
1 polymer ?
#
loop_
_entity_poly.entity_id
_entity_poly.type
_entity_poly.pdbx_seq_one_letter_code
_entity_poly.pdbx_strand_id
1 'polypeptide(L)'
;MLHQIDAQPNPRGLCCLSHHSNTSVLACPGLRQGHVRVEHFGLNLTKMIAAHDSHIACMALTMDGLLLATASMKGTLIRIFNTMDGSLLQEVRRGLDKAEIYSIALSPNVQWLAVSSDKGTVHIFSLKVRVSEDSSHDVRYSRAPRMDHQNSSTSMDPLIQTNTGSNASSSLSFMKGILPSFYRCIFDQVNGGQMSQKEYSRFLKADYAPLRTLTA
;
A
#
# COMPACT_ATOMS: atom_id res chain seq x y z
N MET A 1 27.62 -7.86 -19.57
CA MET A 1 27.10 -7.02 -18.46
C MET A 1 26.51 -5.77 -19.08
N LEU A 2 25.21 -5.50 -18.89
CA LEU A 2 24.50 -4.38 -19.54
C LEU A 2 24.43 -3.13 -18.65
N HIS A 3 24.34 -3.31 -17.33
CA HIS A 3 24.29 -2.24 -16.35
C HIS A 3 24.84 -2.73 -15.01
N GLN A 4 25.47 -1.84 -14.25
CA GLN A 4 25.97 -2.10 -12.90
C GLN A 4 25.59 -0.93 -12.01
N ILE A 5 25.08 -1.24 -10.82
CA ILE A 5 24.60 -0.27 -9.84
C ILE A 5 25.37 -0.46 -8.55
N ASP A 6 25.97 0.62 -8.06
CA ASP A 6 26.56 0.65 -6.73
C ASP A 6 25.46 0.76 -5.67
N ALA A 7 25.50 -0.14 -4.69
CA ALA A 7 24.58 -0.18 -3.56
C ALA A 7 25.33 -0.41 -2.25
N GLN A 8 24.68 -0.12 -1.12
CA GLN A 8 25.16 -0.59 0.19
C GLN A 8 25.24 -2.12 0.23
N PRO A 9 26.01 -2.71 1.17
CA PRO A 9 25.98 -4.15 1.40
C PRO A 9 24.55 -4.65 1.49
N ASN A 10 24.20 -5.61 0.63
CA ASN A 10 22.87 -6.16 0.52
C ASN A 10 22.88 -7.67 0.84
N PRO A 11 23.18 -8.06 2.09
CA PRO A 11 23.36 -9.47 2.47
C PRO A 11 22.07 -10.30 2.33
N ARG A 12 20.90 -9.64 2.29
CA ARG A 12 19.60 -10.27 2.04
C ARG A 12 19.21 -10.32 0.56
N GLY A 13 20.06 -9.82 -0.34
CA GLY A 13 19.80 -9.81 -1.78
C GLY A 13 18.51 -9.08 -2.16
N LEU A 14 18.12 -8.03 -1.42
CA LEU A 14 16.89 -7.29 -1.68
C LEU A 14 16.97 -6.59 -3.04
N CYS A 15 16.08 -7.00 -3.95
CA CYS A 15 15.76 -6.27 -5.16
C CYS A 15 14.37 -6.70 -5.62
N CYS A 16 13.75 -5.89 -6.47
CA CYS A 16 12.53 -6.26 -7.17
C CYS A 16 12.55 -5.71 -8.59
N LEU A 17 11.97 -6.47 -9.51
CA LEU A 17 11.85 -6.15 -10.92
C LEU A 17 10.37 -6.10 -11.29
N SER A 18 9.97 -5.13 -12.12
CA SER A 18 8.67 -5.16 -12.80
C SER A 18 8.63 -6.31 -13.81
N HIS A 19 7.43 -6.81 -14.10
CA HIS A 19 7.24 -7.94 -15.01
C HIS A 19 6.08 -7.71 -16.00
N HIS A 20 5.93 -6.47 -16.47
CA HIS A 20 4.99 -6.11 -17.52
C HIS A 20 5.75 -5.87 -18.84
N SER A 21 5.20 -6.29 -19.98
CA SER A 21 5.91 -6.31 -21.26
C SER A 21 6.50 -4.95 -21.70
N ASN A 22 5.90 -3.87 -21.21
CA ASN A 22 6.24 -2.50 -21.61
C ASN A 22 6.96 -1.73 -20.49
N THR A 23 7.24 -2.35 -19.34
CA THR A 23 7.89 -1.68 -18.23
C THR A 23 9.12 -2.44 -17.78
N SER A 24 10.21 -1.70 -17.63
CA SER A 24 11.49 -2.22 -17.14
C SER A 24 11.90 -1.35 -15.97
N VAL A 25 11.46 -1.76 -14.78
CA VAL A 25 11.68 -1.06 -13.52
C VAL A 25 12.42 -1.98 -12.56
N LEU A 26 13.54 -1.51 -12.02
CA LEU A 26 14.28 -2.17 -10.95
C LEU A 26 14.20 -1.31 -9.70
N ALA A 27 13.95 -1.92 -8.55
CA ALA A 27 14.18 -1.28 -7.26
C ALA A 27 15.15 -2.10 -6.41
N CYS A 28 16.06 -1.41 -5.73
CA CYS A 28 17.05 -1.98 -4.84
C CYS A 28 17.40 -1.02 -3.70
N PRO A 29 17.98 -1.49 -2.58
CA PRO A 29 18.46 -0.60 -1.53
C PRO A 29 19.41 0.47 -2.07
N GLY A 30 19.23 1.71 -1.62
CA GLY A 30 20.09 2.82 -2.00
C GLY A 30 21.42 2.86 -1.24
N LEU A 31 22.22 3.88 -1.54
CA LEU A 31 23.52 4.11 -0.87
C LEU A 31 23.40 4.56 0.59
N ARG A 32 22.22 5.03 1.01
CA ARG A 32 21.94 5.46 2.39
C ARG A 32 20.97 4.49 3.05
N GLN A 33 21.12 4.32 4.36
CA GLN A 33 20.22 3.51 5.17
C GLN A 33 18.76 3.90 4.95
N GLY A 34 17.91 2.91 4.69
CA GLY A 34 16.47 3.10 4.51
C GLY A 34 16.07 3.84 3.23
N HIS A 35 17.02 4.13 2.34
CA HIS A 35 16.72 4.59 0.99
C HIS A 35 16.50 3.42 0.03
N VAL A 36 15.69 3.65 -1.00
CA VAL A 36 15.52 2.75 -2.14
C VAL A 36 15.89 3.51 -3.41
N ARG A 37 16.70 2.90 -4.27
CA ARG A 37 16.94 3.34 -5.64
C ARG A 37 15.94 2.62 -6.55
N VAL A 38 15.27 3.38 -7.40
CA VAL A 38 14.37 2.88 -8.44
C VAL A 38 14.86 3.36 -9.79
N GLU A 39 15.06 2.43 -10.73
CA GLU A 39 15.46 2.73 -12.10
C GLU A 39 14.37 2.30 -13.06
N HIS A 40 13.90 3.25 -13.87
CA HIS A 40 13.00 3.01 -15.00
C HIS A 40 13.84 3.04 -16.28
N PHE A 41 14.29 1.87 -16.75
CA PHE A 41 15.22 1.77 -17.88
C PHE A 41 14.62 2.29 -19.18
N GLY A 42 13.32 2.02 -19.43
CA GLY A 42 12.63 2.50 -20.62
C GLY A 42 12.49 4.03 -20.69
N LEU A 43 12.59 4.72 -19.55
CA LEU A 43 12.46 6.17 -19.43
C LEU A 43 13.79 6.87 -19.11
N ASN A 44 14.88 6.10 -18.98
CA ASN A 44 16.17 6.58 -18.48
C ASN A 44 16.04 7.43 -17.20
N LEU A 45 15.16 7.00 -16.29
CA LEU A 45 14.81 7.74 -15.08
C LEU A 45 15.31 6.99 -13.85
N THR A 46 16.03 7.68 -12.97
CA THR A 46 16.42 7.16 -11.65
C THR A 46 15.76 7.98 -10.55
N LYS A 47 15.15 7.31 -9.57
CA LYS A 47 14.60 7.91 -8.35
C LYS A 47 15.25 7.33 -7.09
N MET A 48 15.51 8.22 -6.14
CA MET A 48 16.02 7.89 -4.82
C MET A 48 14.96 8.21 -3.78
N ILE A 49 14.34 7.19 -3.21
CA ILE A 49 13.23 7.33 -2.26
C ILE A 49 13.80 7.19 -0.84
N ALA A 50 13.60 8.20 0.00
CA ALA A 50 13.90 8.14 1.43
C ALA A 50 12.77 7.40 2.18
N ALA A 51 12.74 6.07 2.07
CA ALA A 51 11.57 5.30 2.45
C ALA A 51 11.41 5.14 3.97
N HIS A 52 12.52 4.95 4.70
CA HIS A 52 12.52 4.73 6.15
C HIS A 52 13.80 5.28 6.80
N ASP A 53 13.77 5.51 8.11
CA ASP A 53 14.97 5.91 8.87
C ASP A 53 15.92 4.72 9.16
N SER A 54 15.41 3.49 9.04
CA SER A 54 16.17 2.25 9.27
C SER A 54 16.28 1.43 7.99
N HIS A 55 17.26 0.51 7.93
CA HIS A 55 17.49 -0.33 6.75
C HIS A 55 16.21 -0.98 6.24
N ILE A 56 16.10 -1.09 4.92
CA ILE A 56 14.99 -1.81 4.29
C ILE A 56 15.13 -3.29 4.62
N ALA A 57 14.04 -3.89 5.08
CA ALA A 57 13.96 -5.31 5.38
C ALA A 57 13.21 -6.08 4.29
N CYS A 58 12.23 -5.45 3.65
CA CYS A 58 11.41 -6.05 2.60
C CYS A 58 10.88 -4.96 1.65
N MET A 59 10.73 -5.31 0.37
CA MET A 59 10.16 -4.44 -0.66
C MET A 59 9.45 -5.24 -1.75
N ALA A 60 8.45 -4.65 -2.39
CA ALA A 60 7.70 -5.26 -3.49
C ALA A 60 7.25 -4.18 -4.49
N LEU A 61 7.41 -4.46 -5.78
CA LEU A 61 6.89 -3.63 -6.87
C LEU A 61 5.55 -4.20 -7.36
N THR A 62 4.69 -3.33 -7.90
CA THR A 62 3.61 -3.77 -8.78
C THR A 62 4.16 -4.30 -10.11
N MET A 63 3.37 -5.10 -10.83
CA MET A 63 3.80 -5.68 -12.11
C MET A 63 4.19 -4.63 -13.14
N ASP A 64 3.46 -3.51 -13.17
CA ASP A 64 3.75 -2.35 -14.02
C ASP A 64 4.94 -1.51 -13.51
N GLY A 65 5.41 -1.73 -12.28
CA GLY A 65 6.49 -0.98 -11.67
C GLY A 65 6.12 0.43 -11.20
N LEU A 66 4.83 0.81 -11.22
CA LEU A 66 4.38 2.16 -10.84
C LEU A 66 4.34 2.39 -9.32
N LEU A 67 4.20 1.32 -8.54
CA LEU A 67 4.12 1.40 -7.09
C LEU A 67 5.18 0.52 -6.42
N LEU A 68 5.73 1.05 -5.34
CA LEU A 68 6.69 0.35 -4.49
C LEU A 68 6.18 0.31 -3.05
N ALA A 69 5.96 -0.90 -2.54
CA ALA A 69 5.75 -1.13 -1.12
C ALA A 69 7.10 -1.41 -0.42
N THR A 70 7.30 -0.84 0.76
CA THR A 70 8.53 -1.03 1.55
C THR A 70 8.24 -1.21 3.02
N ALA A 71 9.07 -2.00 3.69
CA ALA A 71 9.14 -2.08 5.14
C ALA A 71 10.59 -2.06 5.59
N SER A 72 10.84 -1.43 6.73
CA SER A 72 12.17 -1.39 7.34
C SER A 72 12.37 -2.47 8.40
N MET A 73 13.59 -2.57 8.93
CA MET A 73 13.92 -3.46 10.06
C MET A 73 13.12 -3.17 11.32
N LYS A 74 12.50 -1.98 11.46
CA LYS A 74 11.52 -1.72 12.52
C LYS A 74 10.22 -2.50 12.28
N GLY A 75 9.80 -2.67 11.02
CA GLY A 75 8.64 -3.46 10.62
C GLY A 75 7.28 -3.02 11.17
N THR A 76 7.20 -1.86 11.83
CA THR A 76 5.96 -1.31 12.41
C THR A 76 5.08 -0.64 11.35
N LEU A 77 5.71 -0.09 10.32
CA LEU A 77 5.07 0.66 9.23
C LEU A 77 5.41 0.03 7.88
N ILE A 78 4.43 0.03 7.01
CA ILE A 78 4.56 -0.34 5.60
C ILE A 78 4.17 0.88 4.79
N ARG A 79 5.03 1.27 3.85
CA ARG A 79 4.86 2.50 3.06
C ARG A 79 4.78 2.19 1.59
N ILE A 80 3.83 2.83 0.92
CA ILE A 80 3.56 2.70 -0.50
C ILE A 80 3.96 4.00 -1.20
N PHE A 81 4.82 3.89 -2.18
CA PHE A 81 5.37 5.01 -2.92
C PHE A 81 4.97 4.94 -4.39
N ASN A 82 4.83 6.11 -5.01
CA ASN A 82 4.87 6.26 -6.46
C ASN A 82 6.33 6.18 -6.91
N THR A 83 6.63 5.34 -7.89
CA THR A 83 8.01 5.13 -8.37
C THR A 83 8.48 6.19 -9.35
N MET A 84 7.57 6.96 -9.94
CA MET A 84 7.86 8.00 -10.94
C MET A 84 8.34 9.29 -10.29
N ASP A 85 7.66 9.76 -9.25
CA ASP A 85 8.02 11.00 -8.54
C ASP A 85 8.65 10.75 -7.16
N GLY A 86 8.53 9.53 -6.62
CA GLY A 86 9.02 9.16 -5.29
C GLY A 86 8.12 9.56 -4.13
N SER A 87 6.90 10.05 -4.41
CA SER A 87 5.96 10.50 -3.38
C SER A 87 5.43 9.33 -2.53
N LEU A 88 5.25 9.58 -1.24
CA LEU A 88 4.58 8.65 -0.32
C LEU A 88 3.07 8.74 -0.55
N LEU A 89 2.46 7.68 -1.08
CA LEU A 89 1.03 7.64 -1.38
C LEU A 89 0.21 7.17 -0.18
N GLN A 90 0.74 6.20 0.56
CA GLN A 90 0.06 5.64 1.72
C GLN A 90 1.04 5.06 2.73
N GLU A 91 0.71 5.22 4.01
CA GLU A 91 1.38 4.54 5.12
C GLU A 91 0.33 3.72 5.87
N VAL A 92 0.64 2.45 6.14
CA VAL A 92 -0.19 1.57 6.96
C VAL A 92 0.60 1.04 8.15
N ARG A 93 -0.05 0.98 9.30
CA ARG A 93 0.55 0.51 10.54
C ARG A 93 0.25 -0.96 10.73
N ARG A 94 1.30 -1.79 10.75
CA ARG A 94 1.22 -3.23 11.04
C ARG A 94 1.06 -3.48 12.53
N GLY A 95 1.75 -2.72 13.37
CA GLY A 95 1.63 -2.84 14.82
C GLY A 95 2.46 -1.79 15.56
N LEU A 96 2.40 -1.81 16.89
CA LEU A 96 3.22 -0.97 17.75
C LEU A 96 4.62 -1.56 17.93
N ASP A 97 4.71 -2.88 18.06
CA ASP A 97 5.98 -3.56 18.33
C ASP A 97 6.78 -3.82 17.06
N LYS A 98 8.12 -3.84 17.21
CA LYS A 98 9.03 -4.27 16.15
C LYS A 98 8.68 -5.69 15.68
N ALA A 99 8.76 -5.92 14.38
CA ALA A 99 8.69 -7.27 13.79
C ALA A 99 9.65 -7.40 12.62
N GLU A 100 10.16 -8.60 12.43
CA GLU A 100 10.78 -8.98 11.17
C GLU A 100 9.71 -9.23 10.10
N ILE A 101 9.80 -8.48 9.00
CA ILE A 101 8.90 -8.65 7.85
C ILE A 101 9.51 -9.66 6.90
N TYR A 102 8.76 -10.71 6.59
CA TYR A 102 9.21 -11.78 5.68
C TYR A 102 8.80 -11.51 4.24
N SER A 103 7.57 -11.03 4.02
CA SER A 103 7.05 -10.78 2.68
C SER A 103 6.01 -9.68 2.67
N ILE A 104 5.94 -8.98 1.54
CA ILE A 104 4.94 -7.98 1.18
C ILE A 104 4.39 -8.36 -0.20
N ALA A 105 3.08 -8.41 -0.36
CA ALA A 105 2.43 -8.66 -1.64
C ALA A 105 1.33 -7.62 -1.90
N LEU A 106 1.32 -7.05 -3.10
CA LEU A 106 0.28 -6.17 -3.60
C LEU A 106 -0.68 -6.98 -4.48
N SER A 107 -1.99 -6.78 -4.33
CA SER A 107 -2.94 -7.37 -5.26
C SER A 107 -2.78 -6.75 -6.66
N PRO A 108 -3.06 -7.49 -7.75
CA PRO A 108 -2.91 -6.97 -9.11
C PRO A 108 -3.73 -5.70 -9.39
N ASN A 109 -4.89 -5.58 -8.73
CA ASN A 109 -5.76 -4.41 -8.82
C ASN A 109 -5.44 -3.30 -7.80
N VAL A 110 -4.34 -3.45 -7.02
CA VAL A 110 -3.86 -2.49 -6.01
C VAL A 110 -4.93 -2.09 -4.99
N GLN A 111 -5.87 -2.99 -4.68
CA GLN A 111 -6.86 -2.76 -3.62
C GLN A 111 -6.40 -3.31 -2.26
N TRP A 112 -5.47 -4.26 -2.28
CA TRP A 112 -5.04 -4.99 -1.08
C TRP A 112 -3.53 -5.09 -0.99
N LEU A 113 -3.05 -5.03 0.24
CA LEU A 113 -1.67 -5.28 0.62
C LEU A 113 -1.64 -6.38 1.69
N ALA A 114 -0.92 -7.47 1.42
CA ALA A 114 -0.67 -8.53 2.39
C ALA A 114 0.75 -8.42 2.93
N VAL A 115 0.91 -8.59 4.25
CA VAL A 115 2.21 -8.53 4.93
C VAL A 115 2.32 -9.65 5.95
N SER A 116 3.39 -10.45 5.84
CA SER A 116 3.73 -11.51 6.79
C SER A 116 4.94 -11.13 7.65
N SER A 117 4.95 -11.59 8.90
CA SER A 117 6.00 -11.25 9.86
C SER A 117 6.21 -12.36 10.91
N ASP A 118 7.22 -12.18 11.76
CA ASP A 118 7.50 -13.02 12.93
C ASP A 118 6.40 -13.05 14.02
N LYS A 119 5.36 -12.21 13.91
CA LYS A 119 4.26 -12.11 14.90
C LYS A 119 3.20 -13.20 14.78
N GLY A 120 3.40 -14.19 13.92
CA GLY A 120 2.45 -15.30 13.74
C GLY A 120 1.10 -14.86 13.15
N THR A 121 1.05 -13.69 12.51
CA THR A 121 -0.14 -13.17 11.83
C THR A 121 0.23 -12.56 10.48
N VAL A 122 -0.67 -12.73 9.51
CA VAL A 122 -0.66 -11.97 8.25
C VAL A 122 -1.60 -10.80 8.40
N HIS A 123 -1.13 -9.61 8.03
CA HIS A 123 -1.96 -8.40 7.99
C HIS A 123 -2.39 -8.14 6.56
N ILE A 124 -3.68 -7.90 6.36
CA ILE A 124 -4.26 -7.48 5.08
C ILE A 124 -4.78 -6.06 5.23
N PHE A 125 -4.28 -5.14 4.40
CA PHE A 125 -4.69 -3.74 4.39
C PHE A 125 -5.43 -3.38 3.11
N SER A 126 -6.47 -2.59 3.22
CA SER A 126 -7.07 -1.90 2.08
C SER A 126 -6.19 -0.73 1.65
N LEU A 127 -5.90 -0.67 0.36
CA LEU A 127 -5.18 0.43 -0.26
C LEU A 127 -6.17 1.45 -0.81
N LYS A 128 -5.84 2.73 -0.63
CA LYS A 128 -6.61 3.88 -1.14
C LYS A 128 -5.78 4.68 -2.14
N VAL A 129 -4.81 4.01 -2.76
CA VAL A 129 -3.89 4.62 -3.72
C VAL A 129 -4.66 4.95 -4.99
N ARG A 130 -4.59 6.22 -5.40
CA ARG A 130 -5.02 6.65 -6.72
C ARG A 130 -3.76 6.82 -7.55
N VAL A 131 -3.58 5.97 -8.56
CA VAL A 131 -2.56 6.23 -9.58
C VAL A 131 -3.14 7.32 -10.46
N SER A 132 -2.69 8.55 -10.27
CA SER A 132 -3.07 9.65 -11.15
C SER A 132 -2.51 9.35 -12.54
N GLU A 133 -3.37 9.10 -13.52
CA GLU A 133 -3.01 9.13 -14.94
C GLU A 133 -2.84 10.61 -15.38
N ASP A 134 -1.92 11.35 -14.75
CA ASP A 134 -1.70 12.75 -15.09
C ASP A 134 -0.26 12.95 -15.56
N SER A 135 -0.03 12.56 -16.81
CA SER A 135 1.10 12.98 -17.65
C SER A 135 0.75 12.71 -19.11
N SER A 136 -0.27 13.39 -19.63
CA SER A 136 -0.38 13.69 -21.05
C SER A 136 0.81 14.57 -21.45
N HIS A 137 1.97 13.95 -21.70
CA HIS A 137 3.00 14.59 -22.51
C HIS A 137 2.47 14.61 -23.94
N ASP A 138 1.85 15.73 -24.29
CA ASP A 138 1.52 16.16 -25.64
C ASP A 138 2.77 16.07 -26.55
N VAL A 139 2.96 14.92 -27.21
CA VAL A 139 3.74 14.87 -28.45
C VAL A 139 2.79 15.27 -29.56
N ARG A 140 2.83 16.56 -29.89
CA ARG A 140 2.10 17.16 -31.01
C ARG A 140 2.47 16.45 -32.31
N TYR A 141 1.64 15.52 -32.77
CA TYR A 141 1.53 15.21 -34.20
C TYR A 141 0.53 16.17 -34.83
N SER A 142 1.02 17.03 -35.70
CA SER A 142 0.29 18.01 -36.47
C SER A 142 -0.73 17.37 -37.44
N ARG A 143 -2.02 17.55 -37.11
CA ARG A 143 -3.14 18.09 -37.93
C ARG A 143 -3.65 17.33 -39.18
N ALA A 144 -4.91 16.87 -39.12
CA ALA A 144 -6.01 17.15 -40.08
C ALA A 144 -7.39 16.68 -39.51
N PRO A 145 -8.56 17.21 -39.96
CA PRO A 145 -9.72 17.38 -39.07
C PRO A 145 -11.06 16.66 -39.45
N ARG A 146 -11.97 16.63 -38.45
CA ARG A 146 -13.46 16.49 -38.43
C ARG A 146 -14.12 15.10 -38.61
N MET A 147 -15.00 14.68 -37.67
CA MET A 147 -16.45 15.00 -37.63
C MET A 147 -17.14 14.51 -36.34
N ASP A 148 -18.21 15.21 -35.97
CA ASP A 148 -19.05 15.07 -34.77
C ASP A 148 -19.85 13.77 -34.70
N HIS A 149 -20.09 13.25 -33.48
CA HIS A 149 -21.42 12.77 -33.10
C HIS A 149 -21.61 12.66 -31.57
N GLN A 150 -22.80 13.11 -31.17
CA GLN A 150 -23.33 13.22 -29.81
C GLN A 150 -23.63 11.84 -29.20
N ASN A 151 -23.50 11.69 -27.88
CA ASN A 151 -24.61 11.19 -27.07
C ASN A 151 -24.40 11.33 -25.56
N SER A 152 -25.53 11.45 -24.88
CA SER A 152 -25.77 12.01 -23.56
C SER A 152 -25.91 10.94 -22.44
N SER A 153 -25.98 11.45 -21.20
CA SER A 153 -26.62 10.88 -20.00
C SER A 153 -25.74 9.91 -19.15
N THR A 154 -25.77 9.88 -17.81
CA THR A 154 -26.71 10.36 -16.78
C THR A 154 -25.99 10.75 -15.47
N SER A 155 -26.69 11.58 -14.69
CA SER A 155 -26.40 12.12 -13.36
C SER A 155 -26.46 11.11 -12.20
N MET A 156 -25.83 11.46 -11.06
CA MET A 156 -26.51 11.78 -9.79
C MET A 156 -25.50 12.30 -8.74
N ASP A 157 -25.90 13.38 -8.06
CA ASP A 157 -25.18 14.16 -7.04
C ASP A 157 -25.64 13.77 -5.60
N PRO A 158 -25.07 14.33 -4.50
CA PRO A 158 -24.78 13.62 -3.24
C PRO A 158 -25.67 14.06 -2.06
N LEU A 159 -25.45 13.47 -0.87
CA LEU A 159 -25.50 14.10 0.49
C LEU A 159 -25.84 13.06 1.58
N ILE A 160 -25.16 13.14 2.73
CA ILE A 160 -25.75 13.23 4.08
C ILE A 160 -24.64 13.67 5.04
N GLN A 161 -24.81 14.88 5.60
CA GLN A 161 -24.13 15.37 6.79
C GLN A 161 -24.97 15.01 8.01
N THR A 162 -24.33 14.62 9.13
CA THR A 162 -24.94 14.74 10.46
C THR A 162 -23.93 15.24 11.49
N ASN A 163 -24.17 16.46 11.97
CA ASN A 163 -23.67 17.01 13.22
C ASN A 163 -24.43 16.37 14.39
N THR A 164 -23.76 16.09 15.52
CA THR A 164 -24.28 16.35 16.89
C THR A 164 -23.25 16.05 17.97
N GLY A 165 -23.16 16.95 18.95
CA GLY A 165 -23.12 16.63 20.38
C GLY A 165 -21.79 16.21 21.02
N SER A 166 -21.07 17.17 21.58
CA SER A 166 -19.95 17.00 22.53
C SER A 166 -20.44 16.64 23.93
N ASN A 167 -19.96 15.52 24.50
CA ASN A 167 -20.00 15.24 25.94
C ASN A 167 -18.57 15.00 26.46
N ALA A 168 -18.14 15.85 27.39
CA ALA A 168 -16.81 15.90 27.95
C ALA A 168 -16.69 14.98 29.17
N SER A 169 -16.20 13.76 29.01
CA SER A 169 -15.71 12.92 30.12
C SER A 169 -15.00 11.62 29.69
N SER A 170 -14.28 11.59 28.56
CA SER A 170 -13.56 10.38 28.14
C SER A 170 -12.15 10.70 27.65
N SER A 171 -11.16 10.04 28.25
CA SER A 171 -9.71 10.16 28.00
C SER A 171 -9.26 9.70 26.59
N LEU A 172 -10.19 9.52 25.66
CA LEU A 172 -9.95 9.02 24.31
C LEU A 172 -10.54 9.96 23.24
N SER A 173 -10.26 11.26 23.38
CA SER A 173 -10.84 12.30 22.52
C SER A 173 -9.94 12.77 21.36
N PHE A 174 -8.93 12.00 20.91
CA PHE A 174 -7.95 12.52 19.93
C PHE A 174 -7.87 11.84 18.56
N MET A 175 -8.70 10.84 18.22
CA MET A 175 -8.69 10.28 16.86
C MET A 175 -10.10 10.02 16.31
N LYS A 176 -10.79 11.10 15.95
CA LYS A 176 -11.91 11.04 15.00
C LYS A 176 -11.32 10.91 13.58
N GLY A 177 -11.35 9.71 13.02
CA GLY A 177 -10.99 9.46 11.62
C GLY A 177 -10.61 7.99 11.35
N ILE A 178 -11.62 7.17 11.06
CA ILE A 178 -11.59 5.81 10.49
C ILE A 178 -10.27 5.03 10.70
N LEU A 179 -10.21 4.22 11.76
CA LEU A 179 -9.14 3.24 11.94
C LEU A 179 -9.23 2.13 10.87
N PRO A 180 -8.11 1.65 10.30
CA PRO A 180 -8.10 0.58 9.31
C PRO A 180 -8.60 -0.74 9.91
N SER A 181 -9.40 -1.50 9.14
CA SER A 181 -9.78 -2.89 9.49
C SER A 181 -8.72 -3.84 8.94
N PHE A 182 -8.47 -4.96 9.64
CA PHE A 182 -7.60 -6.02 9.10
C PHE A 182 -8.27 -7.40 9.25
N TYR A 183 -7.91 -8.31 8.33
CA TYR A 183 -8.25 -9.72 8.40
C TYR A 183 -7.06 -10.50 8.94
N ARG A 184 -7.32 -11.37 9.92
CA ARG A 184 -6.34 -12.31 10.46
C ARG A 184 -6.48 -13.63 9.73
N CYS A 185 -5.46 -14.01 8.97
CA CYS A 185 -5.39 -15.33 8.34
C CYS A 185 -4.27 -16.15 8.98
N ILE A 186 -4.53 -17.44 9.23
CA ILE A 186 -3.51 -18.42 9.64
C ILE A 186 -3.30 -19.39 8.49
N PHE A 187 -2.03 -19.61 8.18
CA PHE A 187 -1.58 -20.59 7.21
C PHE A 187 -1.27 -21.90 7.95
N ASP A 188 -1.97 -22.97 7.60
CA ASP A 188 -1.66 -24.30 8.12
C ASP A 188 -0.49 -24.90 7.33
N GLN A 189 0.68 -24.98 7.98
CA GLN A 189 1.89 -25.54 7.37
C GLN A 189 1.86 -27.06 7.24
N VAL A 190 0.93 -27.76 7.91
CA VAL A 190 0.87 -29.23 7.95
C VAL A 190 -0.02 -29.77 6.82
N ASN A 191 -1.08 -29.05 6.45
CA ASN A 191 -2.08 -29.51 5.46
C ASN A 191 -2.02 -28.71 4.13
N GLY A 192 -0.83 -28.55 3.56
CA GLY A 192 -0.68 -28.04 2.19
C GLY A 192 -1.01 -26.55 2.00
N GLY A 193 -1.01 -25.76 3.07
CA GLY A 193 -1.10 -24.30 2.96
C GLY A 193 -2.49 -23.72 2.85
N GLN A 194 -3.49 -24.42 3.38
CA GLN A 194 -4.84 -23.87 3.48
C GLN A 194 -4.82 -22.59 4.34
N MET A 195 -5.35 -21.50 3.77
CA MET A 195 -5.50 -20.23 4.48
C MET A 195 -6.86 -20.21 5.19
N SER A 196 -6.85 -20.12 6.51
CA SER A 196 -8.07 -19.98 7.33
C SER A 196 -8.19 -18.55 7.84
N GLN A 197 -9.31 -17.89 7.54
CA GLN A 197 -9.65 -16.60 8.16
C GLN A 197 -10.09 -16.88 9.61
N LYS A 198 -9.37 -16.32 10.59
CA LYS A 198 -9.65 -16.53 12.01
C LYS A 198 -10.40 -15.39 12.66
N GLU A 199 -10.16 -14.15 12.22
CA GLU A 199 -10.68 -12.97 12.92
C GLU A 199 -10.85 -11.79 11.96
N TYR A 200 -11.92 -11.04 12.15
CA TYR A 200 -12.14 -9.72 11.56
C TYR A 200 -12.24 -8.71 12.70
N SER A 201 -11.31 -7.76 12.76
CA SER A 201 -11.35 -6.69 13.75
C SER A 201 -11.66 -5.37 13.07
N ARG A 202 -12.86 -4.82 13.35
CA ARG A 202 -13.28 -3.48 12.95
C ARG A 202 -13.02 -2.53 14.11
N PHE A 203 -12.08 -1.61 13.94
CA PHE A 203 -11.86 -0.58 14.93
C PHE A 203 -12.95 0.52 14.76
N LEU A 204 -14.05 0.40 15.54
CA LEU A 204 -15.28 1.23 15.68
C LEU A 204 -16.47 0.77 14.81
N LYS A 205 -17.72 0.57 15.29
CA LYS A 205 -18.45 0.94 16.53
C LYS A 205 -18.46 -0.12 17.64
N ALA A 206 -18.44 0.37 18.88
CA ALA A 206 -19.02 -0.32 20.03
C ALA A 206 -20.54 -0.18 19.95
N ASP A 207 -21.25 -1.29 19.79
CA ASP A 207 -22.66 -1.34 20.16
C ASP A 207 -22.76 -2.02 21.54
N TYR A 208 -23.56 -1.37 22.38
CA TYR A 208 -23.80 -1.64 23.79
C TYR A 208 -24.35 -3.06 24.05
N ALA A 209 -24.04 -3.60 25.22
CA ALA A 209 -24.55 -4.87 25.77
C ALA A 209 -26.01 -4.76 26.32
N PRO A 210 -26.55 -5.81 26.95
CA PRO A 210 -27.66 -6.64 26.50
C PRO A 210 -29.06 -6.15 26.95
N LEU A 211 -30.11 -6.48 26.19
CA LEU A 211 -31.50 -6.34 26.68
C LEU A 211 -31.88 -7.55 27.53
N ARG A 212 -32.31 -7.25 28.76
CA ARG A 212 -32.80 -8.16 29.79
C ARG A 212 -34.07 -8.89 29.35
N THR A 213 -34.15 -10.16 29.72
CA THR A 213 -35.40 -10.95 29.78
C THR A 213 -36.42 -10.25 30.67
N LEU A 214 -37.64 -10.05 30.18
CA LEU A 214 -38.82 -9.89 31.02
C LEU A 214 -39.69 -11.12 30.81
N THR A 215 -39.77 -11.95 31.84
CA THR A 215 -40.75 -13.03 32.01
C THR A 215 -42.08 -12.45 32.49
N ALA A 216 -43.16 -12.95 31.86
CA ALA A 216 -44.59 -12.91 32.23
C ALA A 216 -45.23 -11.56 32.57
#